data_AF-E6WVC1-F1
#
_entry.id   AF-E6WVC1-F1
#
_cell.length_a   1.000
_cell.length_b   1.000
_cell.length_c   1.000
_cell.angle_alpha   90.00
_cell.angle_beta   90.00
_cell.angle_gamma   90.00
#
_symmetry.space_group_name_H-M   'P 1'
#
loop_
_entity.id
_entity.type
_entity.pdbx_description
1 polymer ?
#
loop_
_entity_poly.entity_id
_entity_poly.type
_entity_poly.pdbx_seq_one_letter_code
_entity_poly.pdbx_strand_id
1 'polypeptide(L)'
;MGIGFVGQVTRAITVDEASQVGQVRREAQVLAQLADFAELDAGRVTLAAVEIATNVLRHGRGGRVLLSLVQGRTSKGVEVCGIDRGPGFSLSDCLPDGYSTGGTPGQGLGAIKRQAQVFDVWSDARGAIVLARIYGERTRNEDLGYGALRLPMRQEPVCGDAWFVSRDDGGRTSGVLVDGLGHGLLAAEAADAGIAAAAEGPELAADEVLSRMHARMSPTRGGAAAAFVHEPESGVVRFAGVGNIAAAIHEPGQPSRGLASHPGIVGSQHRRTPSFVVPAAPGALLLMHSDGLQTRWSLSQYEGLVYRHPALVLAVLLRDFDRGRDDTGALAVRLEAQRDQYH
;
A
#
# COMPACT_ATOMS: atom_id res chain seq x y z
N MET A 1 16.33 7.23 -16.53
CA MET A 1 16.52 5.97 -15.82
C MET A 1 15.46 5.87 -14.74
N GLY A 2 14.46 4.99 -14.93
CA GLY A 2 13.36 4.83 -13.98
C GLY A 2 13.76 4.15 -12.67
N ILE A 3 12.82 4.12 -11.72
CA ILE A 3 12.93 3.40 -10.45
C ILE A 3 12.01 2.18 -10.46
N GLY A 4 12.52 1.03 -10.02
CA GLY A 4 11.75 -0.19 -9.78
C GLY A 4 11.98 -0.68 -8.36
N PHE A 5 10.91 -1.09 -7.67
CA PHE A 5 10.98 -1.50 -6.28
C PHE A 5 9.91 -2.53 -5.91
N VAL A 6 10.26 -3.36 -4.93
CA VAL A 6 9.41 -4.43 -4.39
C VAL A 6 9.02 -4.12 -2.96
N GLY A 7 7.84 -4.58 -2.55
CA GLY A 7 7.37 -4.46 -1.18
C GLY A 7 8.05 -5.42 -0.22
N GLN A 8 8.50 -4.88 0.91
CA GLN A 8 8.82 -5.70 2.08
C GLN A 8 7.53 -6.11 2.79
N VAL A 9 7.60 -7.16 3.61
CA VAL A 9 6.48 -7.59 4.47
C VAL A 9 6.12 -6.44 5.43
N THR A 10 4.84 -6.09 5.47
CA THR A 10 4.29 -5.09 6.38
C THR A 10 4.29 -5.65 7.80
N ARG A 11 4.91 -4.93 8.75
CA ARG A 11 4.90 -5.32 10.16
C ARG A 11 3.59 -4.87 10.77
N ALA A 12 2.76 -5.80 11.22
CA ALA A 12 1.51 -5.51 11.92
C ALA A 12 1.65 -5.82 13.41
N ILE A 13 1.45 -4.80 14.25
CA ILE A 13 1.56 -4.92 15.70
C ILE A 13 0.21 -4.56 16.30
N THR A 14 -0.40 -5.50 17.01
CA THR A 14 -1.59 -5.22 17.83
C THR A 14 -1.21 -4.31 18.99
N VAL A 15 -2.06 -3.32 19.29
CA VAL A 15 -1.86 -2.36 20.37
C VAL A 15 -3.12 -2.28 21.22
N ASP A 16 -3.21 -3.17 22.20
CA ASP A 16 -4.27 -3.27 23.21
C ASP A 16 -3.74 -2.96 24.63
N GLU A 17 -2.42 -2.91 24.82
CA GLU A 17 -1.78 -2.57 26.09
C GLU A 17 -0.51 -1.71 25.92
N ALA A 18 -0.08 -1.06 27.00
CA ALA A 18 1.04 -0.11 26.98
C ALA A 18 2.39 -0.72 26.58
N SER A 19 2.61 -2.02 26.83
CA SER A 19 3.84 -2.73 26.47
C SER A 19 4.08 -2.72 24.96
N GLN A 20 3.00 -2.77 24.18
CA GLN A 20 3.00 -2.86 22.72
C GLN A 20 3.31 -1.52 22.06
N VAL A 21 3.02 -0.39 22.72
CA VAL A 21 3.53 0.93 22.29
C VAL A 21 5.06 0.92 22.27
N GLY A 22 5.68 0.30 23.27
CA GLY A 22 7.12 0.08 23.30
C GLY A 22 7.63 -0.84 22.19
N GLN A 23 6.85 -1.85 21.81
CA GLN A 23 7.16 -2.73 20.67
C GLN A 23 7.11 -1.96 19.34
N VAL A 24 6.04 -1.19 19.10
CA VAL A 24 5.89 -0.34 17.91
C VAL A 24 7.09 0.59 17.75
N ARG A 25 7.53 1.25 18.83
CA ARG A 25 8.72 2.11 18.81
C ARG A 25 9.99 1.36 18.37
N ARG A 26 10.23 0.16 18.91
CA ARG A 26 11.42 -0.64 18.56
C ARG A 26 11.40 -1.07 17.10
N GLU A 27 10.25 -1.54 16.61
CA GLU A 27 10.11 -1.96 15.21
C GLU A 27 10.22 -0.79 14.23
N ALA A 28 9.74 0.39 14.62
CA ALA A 28 9.89 1.62 13.84
C ALA A 28 11.36 2.08 13.78
N GLN A 29 12.12 1.95 14.88
CA GLN A 29 13.56 2.22 14.90
C GLN A 29 14.32 1.29 13.94
N VAL A 30 13.99 0.00 13.92
CA VAL A 30 14.60 -0.97 12.99
C VAL A 30 14.32 -0.58 11.53
N LEU A 31 13.09 -0.17 11.21
CA LEU A 31 12.76 0.28 9.85
C LEU A 31 13.48 1.58 9.47
N ALA A 32 13.65 2.52 10.41
CA ALA A 32 14.43 3.73 10.16
C ALA A 32 15.90 3.40 9.84
N GLN A 33 16.49 2.42 10.53
CA GLN A 33 17.84 1.92 10.20
C GLN A 33 17.90 1.28 8.81
N LEU A 34 16.90 0.47 8.45
CA LEU A 34 16.80 -0.14 7.10
C LEU A 34 16.53 0.88 5.98
N ALA A 35 16.06 2.07 6.34
CA ALA A 35 15.91 3.22 5.44
C ALA A 35 17.16 4.12 5.38
N ASP A 36 18.25 3.73 6.05
CA ASP A 36 19.51 4.48 6.16
C ASP A 36 19.34 5.87 6.82
N PHE A 37 18.42 5.99 7.77
CA PHE A 37 18.16 7.27 8.46
C PHE A 37 19.25 7.61 9.47
N ALA A 38 19.60 8.90 9.50
CA ALA A 38 20.39 9.47 10.58
C ALA A 38 19.58 9.55 11.89
N GLU A 39 20.27 9.78 13.01
CA GLU A 39 19.67 9.79 14.36
C GLU A 39 18.44 10.71 14.47
N LEU A 40 18.52 11.92 13.89
CA LEU A 40 17.40 12.86 13.89
C LEU A 40 16.17 12.31 13.17
N ASP A 41 16.36 11.76 11.96
CA ASP A 41 15.27 11.19 11.16
C ASP A 41 14.69 9.92 11.81
N ALA A 42 15.52 9.08 12.42
CA ALA A 42 15.05 7.94 13.21
C ALA A 42 14.24 8.40 14.45
N GLY A 43 14.64 9.51 15.09
CA GLY A 43 13.89 10.16 16.15
C GLY A 43 12.49 10.62 15.69
N ARG A 44 12.38 11.19 14.48
CA ARG A 44 11.10 11.60 13.89
C ARG A 44 10.16 10.40 13.69
N VAL A 45 10.69 9.30 13.16
CA VAL A 45 9.94 8.04 12.96
C VAL A 45 9.43 7.47 14.28
N THR A 46 10.30 7.36 15.28
CA THR A 46 9.93 6.80 16.59
C THR A 46 8.92 7.67 17.33
N LEU A 47 9.04 9.00 17.26
CA LEU A 47 8.07 9.93 17.84
C LEU A 47 6.67 9.72 17.21
N ALA A 48 6.58 9.75 15.87
CA ALA A 48 5.32 9.55 15.18
C ALA A 48 4.71 8.17 15.49
N ALA A 49 5.52 7.13 15.56
CA ALA A 49 5.08 5.77 15.89
C ALA A 49 4.52 5.64 17.30
N VAL A 50 5.15 6.28 18.30
CA VAL A 50 4.66 6.29 19.68
C VAL A 50 3.36 7.07 19.81
N GLU A 51 3.25 8.23 19.17
CA GLU A 51 2.03 9.03 19.20
C GLU A 51 0.86 8.31 18.51
N ILE A 52 1.09 7.72 17.33
CA ILE A 52 0.08 6.92 16.63
C ILE A 52 -0.36 5.72 17.48
N ALA A 53 0.58 4.96 18.04
CA ALA A 53 0.24 3.80 18.89
C ALA A 53 -0.50 4.21 20.17
N THR A 54 -0.11 5.33 20.77
CA THR A 54 -0.79 5.87 21.96
C THR A 54 -2.22 6.31 21.63
N ASN A 55 -2.43 6.92 20.47
CA ASN A 55 -3.77 7.30 20.01
C ASN A 55 -4.65 6.06 19.74
N VAL A 56 -4.12 5.03 19.09
CA VAL A 56 -4.83 3.74 18.89
C VAL A 56 -5.23 3.14 20.24
N LEU A 57 -4.32 3.11 21.20
CA LEU A 57 -4.59 2.54 22.53
C LEU A 57 -5.63 3.35 23.32
N ARG A 58 -5.42 4.66 23.46
CA ARG A 58 -6.20 5.52 24.37
C ARG A 58 -7.52 5.98 23.78
N HIS A 59 -7.54 6.30 22.49
CA HIS A 59 -8.70 6.88 21.82
C HIS A 59 -9.42 5.85 20.93
N GLY A 60 -8.65 4.95 20.30
CA GLY A 60 -9.17 3.87 19.48
C GLY A 60 -9.73 2.66 20.26
N ARG A 61 -9.48 2.59 21.58
CA ARG A 61 -9.78 1.44 22.45
C ARG A 61 -9.05 0.16 22.04
N GLY A 62 -7.87 0.32 21.48
CA GLY A 62 -7.09 -0.77 20.90
C GLY A 62 -7.20 -0.83 19.38
N GLY A 63 -6.40 -1.70 18.77
CA GLY A 63 -6.29 -1.80 17.31
C GLY A 63 -4.94 -2.32 16.87
N ARG A 64 -4.44 -1.84 15.73
CA ARG A 64 -3.12 -2.22 15.21
C ARG A 64 -2.37 -1.05 14.62
N VAL A 65 -1.04 -1.12 14.68
CA VAL A 65 -0.14 -0.24 13.95
C VAL A 65 0.56 -1.06 12.88
N LEU A 66 0.47 -0.60 11.64
CA LEU A 66 1.22 -1.11 10.51
C LEU A 66 2.49 -0.27 10.33
N LEU A 67 3.62 -0.93 10.13
CA LEU A 67 4.90 -0.31 9.83
C LEU A 67 5.48 -0.91 8.55
N SER A 68 5.86 -0.06 7.60
CA SER A 68 6.41 -0.50 6.32
C SER A 68 7.59 0.36 5.88
N LEU A 69 8.56 -0.28 5.22
CA LEU A 69 9.57 0.42 4.43
C LEU A 69 8.92 0.83 3.10
N VAL A 70 9.00 2.11 2.74
CA VAL A 70 8.43 2.64 1.50
C VAL A 70 9.53 3.20 0.60
N GLN A 71 9.30 3.17 -0.71
CA GLN A 71 10.19 3.76 -1.69
C GLN A 71 9.73 5.18 -2.01
N GLY A 72 10.64 6.14 -1.88
CA GLY A 72 10.48 7.49 -2.41
C GLY A 72 11.13 7.65 -3.78
N ARG A 73 11.12 8.86 -4.33
CA ARG A 73 11.76 9.18 -5.61
C ARG A 73 13.27 8.92 -5.60
N THR A 74 13.94 9.26 -4.50
CA THR A 74 15.40 9.19 -4.40
C THR A 74 15.88 8.34 -3.23
N SER A 75 15.09 8.26 -2.16
CA SER A 75 15.45 7.50 -0.97
C SER A 75 14.30 6.63 -0.47
N LYS A 76 14.60 5.68 0.40
CA LYS A 76 13.58 4.99 1.17
C LYS A 76 12.97 5.90 2.24
N GLY A 77 11.82 5.50 2.75
CA GLY A 77 11.14 6.12 3.88
C GLY A 77 10.48 5.07 4.78
N VAL A 78 9.90 5.52 5.88
CA VAL A 78 9.13 4.68 6.80
C VAL A 78 7.68 5.16 6.82
N GLU A 79 6.76 4.24 6.59
CA GLU A 79 5.32 4.43 6.77
C GLU A 79 4.90 3.88 8.12
N VAL A 80 4.12 4.69 8.84
CA VAL A 80 3.45 4.33 10.09
C VAL A 80 1.95 4.57 9.90
N CYS A 81 1.15 3.52 10.05
CA CYS A 81 -0.30 3.60 9.90
C CYS A 81 -1.00 2.99 11.11
N GLY A 82 -1.64 3.84 11.93
CA GLY A 82 -2.50 3.38 13.01
C GLY A 82 -3.90 3.09 12.49
N ILE A 83 -4.48 1.97 12.90
CA ILE A 83 -5.83 1.55 12.53
C ILE A 83 -6.56 1.10 13.80
N ASP A 84 -7.66 1.76 14.11
CA ASP A 84 -8.56 1.38 15.20
C ASP A 84 -10.00 1.16 14.73
N ARG A 85 -10.82 0.61 15.62
CA ARG A 85 -12.26 0.46 15.47
C ARG A 85 -13.03 1.16 16.59
N GLY A 86 -12.46 2.27 17.07
CA GLY A 86 -13.03 3.10 18.11
C GLY A 86 -14.24 3.91 17.63
N PRO A 87 -14.68 4.91 18.41
CA PRO A 87 -15.84 5.74 18.06
C PRO A 87 -15.60 6.71 16.89
N GLY A 88 -14.36 6.81 16.39
CA GLY A 88 -13.94 7.87 15.48
C GLY A 88 -13.84 9.23 16.17
N PHE A 89 -13.46 10.26 15.41
CA PHE A 89 -13.34 11.65 15.87
C PHE A 89 -13.51 12.64 14.72
N SER A 90 -13.85 13.88 15.05
CA SER A 90 -13.86 14.97 14.08
C SER A 90 -12.48 15.62 13.97
N LEU A 91 -11.97 15.71 12.74
CA LEU A 91 -10.69 16.35 12.45
C LEU A 91 -10.68 17.85 12.74
N SER A 92 -11.81 18.54 12.54
CA SER A 92 -11.95 19.97 12.83
C SER A 92 -11.66 20.30 14.30
N ASP A 93 -11.93 19.35 15.18
CA ASP A 93 -11.86 19.55 16.63
C ASP A 93 -10.45 19.27 17.18
N CYS A 94 -9.60 18.63 16.36
CA CYS A 94 -8.27 18.17 16.77
C CYS A 94 -7.11 18.96 16.17
N LEU A 95 -7.31 19.70 15.07
CA LEU A 95 -6.23 20.41 14.36
C LEU A 95 -6.01 21.91 14.72
N PRO A 96 -6.94 22.67 15.33
CA PRO A 96 -6.65 24.05 15.72
C PRO A 96 -5.58 24.13 16.83
N ASP A 97 -4.45 24.78 16.54
CA ASP A 97 -3.40 25.10 17.51
C ASP A 97 -3.79 26.33 18.35
N GLY A 98 -3.85 26.18 19.68
CA GLY A 98 -3.92 27.31 20.60
C GLY A 98 -4.52 26.97 21.96
N TYR A 99 -3.67 26.70 22.95
CA TYR A 99 -3.98 26.62 24.38
C TYR A 99 -4.82 25.43 24.90
N SER A 100 -4.11 24.54 25.61
CA SER A 100 -4.28 24.23 27.04
C SER A 100 -4.58 22.78 27.43
N THR A 101 -3.69 22.30 28.31
CA THR A 101 -3.85 21.32 29.41
C THR A 101 -4.51 19.97 29.12
N GLY A 102 -3.65 18.96 28.89
CA GLY A 102 -3.88 17.58 29.33
C GLY A 102 -4.72 16.71 28.40
N GLY A 103 -4.06 15.88 27.58
CA GLY A 103 -4.59 14.58 27.17
C GLY A 103 -5.62 14.54 26.03
N THR A 104 -5.76 15.57 25.22
CA THR A 104 -6.65 15.56 24.05
C THR A 104 -5.93 15.17 22.74
N PRO A 105 -6.62 14.52 21.78
CA PRO A 105 -6.04 14.00 20.53
C PRO A 105 -5.30 15.02 19.65
N GLY A 106 -5.58 16.32 19.82
CA GLY A 106 -5.10 17.36 18.90
C GLY A 106 -3.60 17.65 18.94
N GLN A 107 -2.96 17.54 20.11
CA GLN A 107 -1.51 17.74 20.22
C GLN A 107 -0.71 16.61 19.55
N GLY A 108 -1.17 15.37 19.71
CA GLY A 108 -0.53 14.20 19.12
C GLY A 108 -0.59 14.23 17.59
N LEU A 109 -1.75 14.55 17.01
CA LEU A 109 -1.90 14.66 15.56
C LEU A 109 -1.07 15.82 14.97
N GLY A 110 -1.04 16.97 15.65
CA GLY A 110 -0.18 18.09 15.25
C GLY A 110 1.30 17.74 15.31
N ALA A 111 1.73 16.98 16.32
CA ALA A 111 3.10 16.48 16.42
C ALA A 111 3.45 15.53 15.27
N ILE A 112 2.61 14.54 14.98
CA ILE A 112 2.81 13.60 13.86
C ILE A 112 2.91 14.36 12.53
N LYS A 113 1.99 15.29 12.27
CA LYS A 113 1.97 16.10 11.04
C LYS A 113 3.27 16.88 10.83
N ARG A 114 3.87 17.41 11.90
CA ARG A 114 5.16 18.12 11.80
C ARG A 114 6.34 17.21 11.49
N GLN A 115 6.26 15.93 11.85
CA GLN A 115 7.33 14.96 11.60
C GLN A 115 7.26 14.29 10.24
N ALA A 116 6.13 14.34 9.53
CA ALA A 116 5.90 13.54 8.34
C ALA A 116 5.78 14.40 7.07
N GLN A 117 6.33 13.90 5.96
CA GLN A 117 6.13 14.52 4.64
C GLN A 117 4.78 14.14 4.03
N VAL A 118 4.24 12.97 4.39
CA VAL A 118 2.84 12.60 4.11
C VAL A 118 2.13 12.41 5.43
N PHE A 119 1.03 13.11 5.62
CA PHE A 119 0.12 12.93 6.75
C PHE A 119 -1.30 12.94 6.23
N ASP A 120 -2.05 11.86 6.46
CA ASP A 120 -3.46 11.76 6.09
C ASP A 120 -4.23 11.03 7.18
N VAL A 121 -5.51 11.37 7.32
CA VAL A 121 -6.37 10.84 8.38
C VAL A 121 -7.74 10.54 7.81
N TRP A 122 -8.26 9.37 8.16
CA TRP A 122 -9.64 8.98 7.94
C TRP A 122 -10.28 8.72 9.29
N SER A 123 -11.48 9.25 9.52
CA SER A 123 -12.26 8.86 10.68
C SER A 123 -13.75 8.89 10.36
N ASP A 124 -14.43 7.84 10.79
CA ASP A 124 -15.87 7.65 10.65
C ASP A 124 -16.40 6.87 11.86
N ALA A 125 -17.69 6.52 11.83
CA ALA A 125 -18.32 5.73 12.91
C ALA A 125 -17.75 4.31 13.08
N ARG A 126 -16.88 3.85 12.17
CA ARG A 126 -16.23 2.52 12.24
C ARG A 126 -14.82 2.59 12.84
N GLY A 127 -14.33 3.78 13.19
CA GLY A 127 -13.01 4.01 13.80
C GLY A 127 -12.19 5.07 13.09
N ALA A 128 -10.90 5.10 13.38
CA ALA A 128 -9.97 6.02 12.75
C ALA A 128 -8.73 5.32 12.16
N ILE A 129 -8.12 6.02 11.20
CA ILE A 129 -6.88 5.67 10.56
C ILE A 129 -6.02 6.91 10.49
N VAL A 130 -4.79 6.81 11.00
CA VAL A 130 -3.80 7.90 10.96
C VAL A 130 -2.57 7.38 10.23
N LEU A 131 -2.27 8.00 9.09
CA LEU A 131 -1.15 7.66 8.23
C LEU A 131 -0.07 8.73 8.33
N ALA A 132 1.18 8.29 8.49
CA ALA A 132 2.37 9.12 8.36
C ALA A 132 3.41 8.43 7.47
N ARG A 133 3.96 9.13 6.47
CA ARG A 133 5.21 8.72 5.80
C ARG A 133 6.30 9.72 6.06
N ILE A 134 7.44 9.18 6.47
CA ILE A 134 8.60 9.95 6.88
C ILE A 134 9.75 9.54 5.98
N TYR A 135 10.33 10.56 5.34
CA TYR A 135 11.55 10.49 4.54
C TYR A 135 12.63 11.33 5.22
N GLY A 136 13.90 11.14 4.86
CA GLY A 136 15.01 11.92 5.41
C GLY A 136 14.74 13.44 5.32
N GLU A 137 15.07 14.21 6.35
CA GLU A 137 14.62 15.62 6.49
C GLU A 137 15.01 16.52 5.30
N ARG A 138 16.13 16.20 4.65
CA ARG A 138 16.65 16.96 3.51
C ARG A 138 15.96 16.67 2.19
N THR A 139 15.11 15.64 2.14
CA THR A 139 14.40 15.26 0.92
C THR A 139 13.03 15.93 0.87
N ARG A 140 12.64 16.38 -0.33
CA ARG A 140 11.34 17.01 -0.59
C ARG A 140 10.67 16.27 -1.74
N ASN A 141 9.34 16.18 -1.70
CA ASN A 141 8.53 15.56 -2.74
C ASN A 141 8.92 14.10 -3.04
N GLU A 142 9.32 13.34 -2.02
CA GLU A 142 9.74 11.94 -2.16
C GLU A 142 8.59 10.99 -2.46
N ASP A 143 7.37 11.29 -1.99
CA ASP A 143 6.26 10.37 -2.12
C ASP A 143 5.88 10.14 -3.60
N LEU A 144 5.65 8.86 -3.93
CA LEU A 144 5.32 8.41 -5.28
C LEU A 144 3.81 8.24 -5.49
N GLY A 145 2.98 8.57 -4.48
CA GLY A 145 1.52 8.51 -4.61
C GLY A 145 1.02 7.07 -4.78
N TYR A 146 1.54 6.15 -3.98
CA TYR A 146 1.11 4.75 -3.95
C TYR A 146 0.86 4.28 -2.52
N GLY A 147 0.09 3.22 -2.35
CA GLY A 147 -0.09 2.48 -1.12
C GLY A 147 0.09 1.01 -1.41
N ALA A 148 0.68 0.26 -0.49
CA ALA A 148 0.81 -1.17 -0.68
C ALA A 148 0.88 -1.90 0.65
N LEU A 149 0.37 -3.12 0.68
CA LEU A 149 0.34 -4.00 1.85
C LEU A 149 0.85 -5.37 1.44
N ARG A 150 1.63 -5.99 2.34
CA ARG A 150 2.03 -7.40 2.25
C ARG A 150 1.97 -7.99 3.66
N LEU A 151 0.79 -8.51 4.03
CA LEU A 151 0.52 -9.03 5.36
C LEU A 151 0.45 -10.55 5.34
N PRO A 152 1.28 -11.25 6.14
CA PRO A 152 1.20 -12.69 6.21
C PRO A 152 -0.11 -13.13 6.87
N MET A 153 -0.61 -14.30 6.45
CA MET A 153 -1.66 -15.01 7.17
C MET A 153 -1.26 -15.15 8.64
N ARG A 154 -2.25 -15.10 9.55
CA ARG A 154 -1.99 -15.23 10.98
C ARG A 154 -1.12 -16.46 11.28
N GLN A 155 -0.08 -16.25 12.07
CA GLN A 155 0.89 -17.27 12.49
C GLN A 155 1.87 -17.75 11.41
N GLU A 156 1.76 -17.27 10.18
CA GLU A 156 2.78 -17.51 9.16
C GLU A 156 3.93 -16.50 9.28
N PRO A 157 5.19 -16.94 9.16
CA PRO A 157 6.36 -16.05 9.24
C PRO A 157 6.61 -15.30 7.93
N VAL A 158 5.98 -15.72 6.84
CA VAL A 158 6.18 -15.21 5.48
C VAL A 158 4.83 -15.02 4.81
N CYS A 159 4.76 -14.08 3.87
CA CYS A 159 3.54 -13.77 3.13
C CYS A 159 3.62 -14.37 1.72
N GLY A 160 2.60 -15.16 1.37
CA GLY A 160 2.40 -15.75 0.05
C GLY A 160 2.05 -14.74 -1.04
N ASP A 161 1.69 -13.51 -0.67
CA ASP A 161 1.47 -12.42 -1.61
C ASP A 161 2.74 -11.58 -1.82
N ALA A 162 2.92 -11.00 -3.00
CA ALA A 162 4.00 -10.07 -3.30
C ALA A 162 3.64 -9.08 -4.40
N TRP A 163 4.28 -7.91 -4.41
CA TRP A 163 4.04 -6.88 -5.41
C TRP A 163 5.33 -6.17 -5.85
N PHE A 164 5.29 -5.61 -7.05
CA PHE A 164 6.34 -4.78 -7.63
C PHE A 164 5.73 -3.57 -8.32
N VAL A 165 6.43 -2.44 -8.25
CA VAL A 165 6.09 -1.22 -8.97
C VAL A 165 7.36 -0.68 -9.63
N SER A 166 7.22 -0.18 -10.85
CA SER A 166 8.21 0.66 -11.47
C SER A 166 7.62 1.92 -12.07
N ARG A 167 8.41 2.99 -12.06
CA ARG A 167 8.09 4.26 -12.68
C ARG A 167 9.29 4.77 -13.44
N ASP A 168 9.12 5.11 -14.71
CA ASP A 168 10.16 5.75 -15.51
C ASP A 168 10.12 7.29 -15.43
N ASP A 169 11.12 7.92 -16.04
CA ASP A 169 11.24 9.39 -16.04
C ASP A 169 10.15 10.07 -16.87
N GLY A 170 9.51 9.34 -17.79
CA GLY A 170 8.36 9.79 -18.57
C GLY A 170 7.03 9.69 -17.82
N GLY A 171 7.05 9.17 -16.59
CA GLY A 171 5.86 8.97 -15.76
C GLY A 171 5.09 7.69 -16.06
N ARG A 172 5.55 6.86 -17.02
CA ARG A 172 4.99 5.53 -17.24
C ARG A 172 5.15 4.74 -15.95
N THR A 173 4.03 4.19 -15.47
CA THR A 173 4.01 3.42 -14.23
C THR A 173 3.54 2.01 -14.54
N SER A 174 4.30 1.00 -14.15
CA SER A 174 3.89 -0.40 -14.26
C SER A 174 3.96 -1.07 -12.90
N GLY A 175 3.19 -2.13 -12.72
CA GLY A 175 3.24 -2.89 -11.49
C GLY A 175 2.57 -4.24 -11.63
N VAL A 176 2.90 -5.12 -10.69
CA VAL A 176 2.35 -6.46 -10.59
C VAL A 176 1.97 -6.77 -9.15
N LEU A 177 0.94 -7.59 -8.99
CA LEU A 177 0.56 -8.23 -7.74
C LEU A 177 0.45 -9.74 -7.99
N VAL A 178 1.00 -10.54 -7.09
CA VAL A 178 0.99 -11.99 -7.13
C VAL A 178 0.46 -12.51 -5.81
N ASP A 179 -0.38 -13.53 -5.91
CA ASP A 179 -0.90 -14.36 -4.81
C ASP A 179 -0.45 -15.79 -5.10
N GLY A 180 0.56 -16.24 -4.36
CA GLY A 180 1.16 -17.56 -4.49
C GLY A 180 0.21 -18.64 -3.97
N LEU A 181 0.09 -19.76 -4.67
CA LEU A 181 -0.89 -20.79 -4.31
C LEU A 181 -0.63 -21.40 -2.91
N GLY A 182 -1.61 -21.19 -2.02
CA GLY A 182 -1.59 -21.65 -0.64
C GLY A 182 -1.09 -20.55 0.29
N HIS A 183 -0.40 -20.92 1.37
CA HIS A 183 0.21 -19.98 2.31
C HIS A 183 1.60 -20.47 2.73
N GLY A 184 2.33 -19.62 3.45
CA GLY A 184 3.65 -19.93 3.99
C GLY A 184 4.74 -19.97 2.91
N LEU A 185 5.84 -20.70 3.20
CA LEU A 185 7.08 -20.60 2.42
C LEU A 185 6.92 -20.90 0.94
N LEU A 186 6.18 -21.96 0.57
CA LEU A 186 6.04 -22.37 -0.83
C LEU A 186 5.18 -21.40 -1.66
N ALA A 187 4.23 -20.71 -1.03
CA ALA A 187 3.47 -19.64 -1.66
C ALA A 187 4.36 -18.40 -1.85
N ALA A 188 5.12 -18.03 -0.82
CA ALA A 188 6.05 -16.90 -0.87
C ALA A 188 7.13 -17.10 -1.94
N GLU A 189 7.70 -18.30 -2.06
CA GLU A 189 8.66 -18.65 -3.11
C GLU A 189 8.09 -18.47 -4.53
N ALA A 190 6.82 -18.86 -4.74
CA ALA A 190 6.15 -18.69 -6.02
C ALA A 190 5.94 -17.19 -6.33
N ALA A 191 5.46 -16.42 -5.35
CA ALA A 191 5.23 -15.00 -5.53
C ALA A 191 6.53 -14.22 -5.76
N ASP A 192 7.57 -14.49 -4.97
CA ASP A 192 8.89 -13.86 -5.10
C ASP A 192 9.53 -14.19 -6.46
N ALA A 193 9.36 -15.42 -6.97
CA ALA A 193 9.81 -15.78 -8.33
C ALA A 193 9.10 -14.97 -9.41
N GLY A 194 7.79 -14.74 -9.27
CA GLY A 194 7.02 -13.88 -10.18
C GLY A 194 7.50 -12.42 -10.13
N ILE A 195 7.70 -11.89 -8.93
CA ILE A 195 8.20 -10.53 -8.74
C ILE A 195 9.61 -10.34 -9.32
N ALA A 196 10.51 -11.30 -9.12
CA ALA A 196 11.84 -11.26 -9.71
C ALA A 196 11.78 -11.19 -11.25
N ALA A 197 10.89 -11.96 -11.87
CA ALA A 197 10.68 -11.90 -13.33
C ALA A 197 10.16 -10.54 -13.80
N ALA A 198 9.24 -9.92 -13.05
CA ALA A 198 8.72 -8.60 -13.37
C ALA A 198 9.78 -7.50 -13.24
N ALA A 199 10.62 -7.58 -12.21
CA ALA A 199 11.70 -6.62 -11.96
C ALA A 199 12.78 -6.63 -13.06
N GLU A 200 12.98 -7.75 -13.76
CA GLU A 200 13.90 -7.85 -14.90
C GLU A 200 13.35 -7.25 -16.23
N GLY A 201 12.10 -6.80 -16.27
CA GLY A 201 11.47 -6.25 -17.47
C GLY A 201 10.39 -5.21 -17.18
N PRO A 202 10.68 -4.12 -16.44
CA PRO A 202 9.71 -3.08 -16.09
C PRO A 202 9.10 -2.37 -17.31
N GLU A 203 9.79 -2.37 -18.44
CA GLU A 203 9.38 -1.79 -19.73
C GLU A 203 8.40 -2.66 -20.53
N LEU A 204 8.27 -3.95 -20.17
CA LEU A 204 7.42 -4.89 -20.90
C LEU A 204 5.94 -4.50 -20.81
N ALA A 205 5.16 -4.96 -21.80
CA ALA A 205 3.71 -4.88 -21.74
C ALA A 205 3.14 -5.81 -20.65
N ALA A 206 1.91 -5.54 -20.19
CA ALA A 206 1.29 -6.29 -19.11
C ALA A 206 1.11 -7.80 -19.41
N ASP A 207 0.80 -8.17 -20.65
CA ASP A 207 0.68 -9.59 -21.05
C ASP A 207 2.05 -10.27 -21.23
N GLU A 208 3.06 -9.51 -21.63
CA GLU A 208 4.43 -9.99 -21.78
C GLU A 208 5.09 -10.25 -20.42
N VAL A 209 4.88 -9.36 -19.45
CA VAL A 209 5.38 -9.57 -18.09
C VAL A 209 4.73 -10.80 -17.46
N LEU A 210 3.43 -11.02 -17.64
CA LEU A 210 2.76 -12.25 -17.19
C LEU A 210 3.30 -13.51 -17.88
N SER A 211 3.62 -13.44 -19.17
CA SER A 211 4.22 -14.56 -19.90
C SER A 211 5.60 -14.91 -19.35
N ARG A 212 6.40 -13.89 -19.01
CA ARG A 212 7.71 -14.06 -18.36
C ARG A 212 7.58 -14.63 -16.95
N MET A 213 6.63 -14.12 -16.16
CA MET A 213 6.30 -14.64 -14.84
C MET A 213 5.87 -16.11 -14.93
N HIS A 214 5.05 -16.49 -15.91
CA HIS A 214 4.64 -17.88 -16.11
C HIS A 214 5.84 -18.80 -16.30
N ALA A 215 6.80 -18.43 -17.14
CA ALA A 215 8.01 -19.22 -17.33
C ALA A 215 8.88 -19.29 -16.06
N ARG A 216 8.99 -18.19 -15.29
CA ARG A 216 9.80 -18.16 -14.06
C ARG A 216 9.15 -18.90 -12.89
N MET A 217 7.82 -18.88 -12.81
CA MET A 217 7.05 -19.53 -11.74
C MET A 217 6.79 -21.00 -12.03
N SER A 218 7.12 -21.54 -13.21
CA SER A 218 6.86 -22.94 -13.57
C SER A 218 7.47 -24.01 -12.65
N PRO A 219 8.64 -23.82 -12.00
CA PRO A 219 9.16 -24.80 -11.04
C PRO A 219 8.57 -24.64 -9.62
N THR A 220 7.67 -23.68 -9.40
CA THR A 220 7.07 -23.37 -8.10
C THR A 220 5.62 -23.87 -8.03
N ARG A 221 4.90 -23.53 -6.95
CA ARG A 221 3.44 -23.76 -6.90
C ARG A 221 2.65 -22.94 -7.92
N GLY A 222 3.23 -21.86 -8.44
CA GLY A 222 2.51 -20.89 -9.24
C GLY A 222 1.59 -20.02 -8.38
N GLY A 223 0.77 -19.20 -9.02
CA GLY A 223 -0.09 -18.23 -8.33
C GLY A 223 -1.10 -17.55 -9.24
N ALA A 224 -2.04 -16.85 -8.63
CA ALA A 224 -2.78 -15.81 -9.33
C ALA A 224 -1.89 -14.57 -9.45
N ALA A 225 -2.00 -13.85 -10.56
CA ALA A 225 -1.22 -12.64 -10.76
C ALA A 225 -1.95 -11.67 -11.69
N ALA A 226 -1.71 -10.39 -11.47
CA ALA A 226 -2.14 -9.35 -12.39
C ALA A 226 -1.05 -8.30 -12.58
N ALA A 227 -1.05 -7.70 -13.76
CA ALA A 227 -0.09 -6.71 -14.21
C ALA A 227 -0.81 -5.52 -14.82
N PHE A 228 -0.30 -4.32 -14.59
CA PHE A 228 -0.75 -3.12 -15.26
C PHE A 228 0.42 -2.30 -15.80
N VAL A 229 0.14 -1.53 -16.85
CA VAL A 229 1.01 -0.48 -17.39
C VAL A 229 0.15 0.75 -17.63
N HIS A 230 0.46 1.84 -16.96
CA HIS A 230 -0.14 3.15 -17.18
C HIS A 230 0.76 4.01 -18.07
N GLU A 231 0.21 4.48 -19.17
CA GLU A 231 0.84 5.38 -20.13
C GLU A 231 0.22 6.77 -19.98
N PRO A 232 0.91 7.73 -19.32
CA PRO A 232 0.32 9.04 -19.02
C PRO A 232 0.04 9.87 -20.27
N GLU A 233 0.87 9.73 -21.33
CA GLU A 233 0.71 10.45 -22.60
C GLU A 233 -0.60 10.11 -23.31
N SER A 234 -0.98 8.83 -23.33
CA SER A 234 -2.20 8.35 -23.97
C SER A 234 -3.39 8.31 -23.01
N GLY A 235 -3.16 8.46 -21.70
CA GLY A 235 -4.21 8.43 -20.67
C GLY A 235 -4.86 7.05 -20.55
N VAL A 236 -4.09 5.97 -20.75
CA VAL A 236 -4.61 4.59 -20.70
C VAL A 236 -3.86 3.72 -19.71
N VAL A 237 -4.59 2.74 -19.18
CA VAL A 237 -4.05 1.59 -18.45
C VAL A 237 -4.20 0.36 -19.32
N ARG A 238 -3.09 -0.34 -19.57
CA ARG A 238 -3.06 -1.69 -20.11
C ARG A 238 -3.03 -2.68 -18.97
N PHE A 239 -3.97 -3.61 -18.92
CA PHE A 239 -4.09 -4.57 -17.83
C PHE A 239 -4.16 -6.00 -18.34
N ALA A 240 -3.47 -6.92 -17.66
CA ALA A 240 -3.63 -8.34 -17.87
C ALA A 240 -3.68 -9.03 -16.50
N GLY A 241 -4.56 -10.01 -16.34
CA GLY A 241 -4.75 -10.73 -15.08
C GLY A 241 -5.07 -12.21 -15.29
N VAL A 242 -4.60 -13.04 -14.38
CA VAL A 242 -4.78 -14.50 -14.35
C VAL A 242 -5.11 -14.92 -12.93
N GLY A 243 -6.20 -15.66 -12.74
CA GLY A 243 -6.69 -16.08 -11.44
C GLY A 243 -7.62 -15.06 -10.79
N ASN A 244 -7.53 -14.94 -9.47
CA ASN A 244 -8.48 -14.24 -8.59
C ASN A 244 -8.00 -12.87 -8.06
N ILE A 245 -6.90 -12.31 -8.59
CA ILE A 245 -6.51 -10.94 -8.25
C ILE A 245 -7.62 -9.98 -8.70
N ALA A 246 -8.18 -9.25 -7.74
CA ALA A 246 -9.17 -8.22 -8.00
C ALA A 246 -8.46 -6.92 -8.39
N ALA A 247 -8.98 -6.25 -9.43
CA ALA A 247 -8.42 -5.00 -9.92
C ALA A 247 -9.52 -4.06 -10.41
N ALA A 248 -9.41 -2.77 -10.10
CA ALA A 248 -10.35 -1.76 -10.54
C ALA A 248 -9.72 -0.37 -10.66
N ILE A 249 -10.29 0.46 -11.53
CA ILE A 249 -10.01 1.90 -11.61
C ILE A 249 -11.16 2.65 -10.95
N HIS A 250 -10.81 3.57 -10.04
CA HIS A 250 -11.73 4.43 -9.32
C HIS A 250 -11.49 5.88 -9.70
N GLU A 251 -12.53 6.50 -10.23
CA GLU A 251 -12.57 7.92 -10.56
C GLU A 251 -13.64 8.61 -9.71
N PRO A 252 -13.39 9.84 -9.25
CA PRO A 252 -14.38 10.53 -8.44
C PRO A 252 -15.67 10.81 -9.22
N GLY A 253 -16.81 10.53 -8.58
CA GLY A 253 -18.14 10.72 -9.18
C GLY A 253 -18.51 9.69 -10.25
N GLN A 254 -17.65 8.72 -10.54
CA GLN A 254 -17.91 7.66 -11.52
C GLN A 254 -18.04 6.29 -10.85
N PRO A 255 -18.83 5.35 -11.41
CA PRO A 255 -18.82 3.96 -10.98
C PRO A 255 -17.42 3.34 -11.10
N SER A 256 -17.06 2.46 -10.17
CA SER A 256 -15.81 1.70 -10.26
C SER A 256 -15.78 0.85 -11.53
N ARG A 257 -14.65 0.87 -12.24
CA ARG A 257 -14.45 0.08 -13.46
C ARG A 257 -13.54 -1.09 -13.16
N GLY A 258 -14.13 -2.28 -13.03
CA GLY A 258 -13.38 -3.53 -12.78
C GLY A 258 -12.53 -3.92 -13.99
N LEU A 259 -11.35 -4.46 -13.72
CA LEU A 259 -10.41 -4.98 -14.72
C LEU A 259 -10.43 -6.51 -14.64
N ALA A 260 -10.82 -7.16 -15.74
CA ALA A 260 -11.09 -8.59 -15.75
C ALA A 260 -9.80 -9.42 -15.78
N SER A 261 -9.75 -10.44 -14.94
CA SER A 261 -8.73 -11.50 -14.94
C SER A 261 -9.28 -12.77 -15.59
N HIS A 262 -8.41 -13.51 -16.27
CA HIS A 262 -8.78 -14.78 -16.91
C HIS A 262 -8.58 -15.96 -15.95
N PRO A 263 -9.42 -17.01 -16.02
CA PRO A 263 -9.18 -18.22 -15.24
C PRO A 263 -7.82 -18.85 -15.58
N GLY A 264 -7.07 -19.25 -14.56
CA GLY A 264 -5.79 -19.91 -14.74
C GLY A 264 -4.85 -19.69 -13.55
N ILE A 265 -3.65 -20.28 -13.66
CA ILE A 265 -2.58 -20.19 -12.66
C ILE A 265 -1.28 -19.88 -13.41
N VAL A 266 -0.63 -18.77 -13.07
CA VAL A 266 0.70 -18.43 -13.58
C VAL A 266 1.71 -19.42 -13.00
N GLY A 267 2.59 -19.98 -13.82
CA GLY A 267 3.45 -21.12 -13.46
C GLY A 267 2.87 -22.52 -13.74
N SER A 268 1.59 -22.69 -14.11
CA SER A 268 1.08 -24.02 -14.47
C SER A 268 0.11 -23.99 -15.66
N GLN A 269 -1.11 -23.50 -15.45
CA GLN A 269 -2.17 -23.44 -16.44
C GLN A 269 -2.39 -21.98 -16.88
N HIS A 270 -1.47 -21.47 -17.70
CA HIS A 270 -1.60 -20.16 -18.32
C HIS A 270 -1.56 -20.29 -19.83
N ARG A 271 -2.50 -19.63 -20.51
CA ARG A 271 -2.40 -19.33 -21.93
C ARG A 271 -2.22 -17.83 -22.06
N ARG A 272 -1.29 -17.40 -22.93
CA ARG A 272 -1.06 -15.98 -23.18
C ARG A 272 -2.40 -15.33 -23.49
N THR A 273 -2.73 -14.33 -22.70
CA THR A 273 -4.00 -13.63 -22.78
C THR A 273 -3.71 -12.18 -23.14
N PRO A 274 -4.35 -11.62 -24.18
CA PRO A 274 -4.14 -10.22 -24.54
C PRO A 274 -4.50 -9.28 -23.39
N SER A 275 -3.74 -8.19 -23.26
CA SER A 275 -4.06 -7.14 -22.31
C SER A 275 -5.28 -6.33 -22.77
N PHE A 276 -6.07 -5.87 -21.81
CA PHE A 276 -7.15 -4.92 -22.02
C PHE A 276 -6.60 -3.51 -21.96
N VAL A 277 -7.10 -2.63 -22.82
CA VAL A 277 -6.79 -1.19 -22.78
C VAL A 277 -8.00 -0.46 -22.22
N VAL A 278 -7.81 0.27 -21.13
CA VAL A 278 -8.86 0.99 -20.44
C VAL A 278 -8.43 2.46 -20.28
N PRO A 279 -9.24 3.44 -20.72
CA PRO A 279 -8.95 4.85 -20.48
C PRO A 279 -8.87 5.12 -18.97
N ALA A 280 -8.01 6.01 -18.53
CA ALA A 280 -7.94 6.43 -17.13
C ALA A 280 -7.75 7.94 -17.04
N ALA A 281 -8.65 8.61 -16.32
CA ALA A 281 -8.48 10.04 -16.10
C ALA A 281 -7.24 10.31 -15.22
N PRO A 282 -6.52 11.42 -15.44
CA PRO A 282 -5.49 11.86 -14.51
C PRO A 282 -6.03 11.97 -13.08
N GLY A 283 -5.27 11.45 -12.12
CA GLY A 283 -5.66 11.37 -10.72
C GLY A 283 -6.58 10.19 -10.38
N ALA A 284 -6.94 9.33 -11.34
CA ALA A 284 -7.64 8.09 -11.04
C ALA A 284 -6.82 7.19 -10.10
N LEU A 285 -7.51 6.40 -9.27
CA LEU A 285 -6.91 5.43 -8.38
C LEU A 285 -7.03 4.04 -9.01
N LEU A 286 -5.91 3.43 -9.39
CA LEU A 286 -5.86 2.01 -9.72
C LEU A 286 -5.63 1.23 -8.43
N LEU A 287 -6.48 0.25 -8.16
CA LEU A 287 -6.42 -0.58 -6.96
C LEU A 287 -6.44 -2.06 -7.36
N MET A 288 -5.51 -2.82 -6.80
CA MET A 288 -5.38 -4.27 -6.95
C MET A 288 -5.25 -4.92 -5.58
N HIS A 289 -5.85 -6.09 -5.38
CA HIS A 289 -5.66 -6.87 -4.15
C HIS A 289 -5.82 -8.39 -4.39
N SER A 290 -5.14 -9.18 -3.57
CA SER A 290 -5.38 -10.62 -3.45
C SER A 290 -6.70 -10.88 -2.74
N ASP A 291 -7.14 -12.14 -2.70
CA ASP A 291 -8.42 -12.45 -2.08
C ASP A 291 -8.40 -12.42 -0.55
N GLY A 292 -7.25 -12.14 0.09
CA GLY A 292 -7.16 -11.78 1.50
C GLY A 292 -8.06 -10.62 1.92
N LEU A 293 -8.34 -9.70 0.99
CA LEU A 293 -9.42 -8.72 1.12
C LEU A 293 -10.69 -9.24 0.43
N GLN A 294 -11.83 -9.09 1.10
CA GLN A 294 -13.13 -9.33 0.45
C GLN A 294 -13.28 -8.41 -0.77
N THR A 295 -13.99 -8.85 -1.81
CA THR A 295 -14.17 -8.10 -3.07
C THR A 295 -15.49 -7.34 -3.14
N ARG A 296 -16.41 -7.59 -2.20
CA ARG A 296 -17.77 -7.02 -2.21
C ARG A 296 -17.83 -5.74 -1.39
N TRP A 297 -17.23 -4.67 -1.90
CA TRP A 297 -17.29 -3.32 -1.34
C TRP A 297 -17.33 -2.27 -2.44
N SER A 298 -17.62 -1.02 -2.08
CA SER A 298 -17.54 0.11 -3.00
C SER A 298 -16.96 1.34 -2.30
N LEU A 299 -15.98 2.00 -2.94
CA LEU A 299 -15.45 3.27 -2.43
C LEU A 299 -16.52 4.37 -2.36
N SER A 300 -17.60 4.26 -3.16
CA SER A 300 -18.72 5.22 -3.09
C SER A 300 -19.45 5.21 -1.75
N GLN A 301 -19.26 4.18 -0.91
CA GLN A 301 -19.77 4.13 0.45
C GLN A 301 -18.97 4.99 1.44
N TYR A 302 -17.80 5.49 1.01
CA TYR A 302 -16.88 6.27 1.81
C TYR A 302 -16.70 7.64 1.15
N GLU A 303 -17.44 8.63 1.64
CA GLU A 303 -17.46 9.96 1.04
C GLU A 303 -16.07 10.60 1.01
N GLY A 304 -15.56 10.87 -0.19
CA GLY A 304 -14.25 11.50 -0.39
C GLY A 304 -13.03 10.61 -0.18
N LEU A 305 -13.20 9.31 0.15
CA LEU A 305 -12.07 8.39 0.33
C LEU A 305 -11.24 8.23 -0.95
N VAL A 306 -11.87 8.30 -2.13
CA VAL A 306 -11.19 8.21 -3.43
C VAL A 306 -10.12 9.30 -3.66
N TYR A 307 -10.22 10.43 -2.95
CA TYR A 307 -9.25 11.54 -3.04
C TYR A 307 -8.09 11.40 -2.04
N ARG A 308 -8.20 10.48 -1.08
CA ARG A 308 -7.20 10.28 -0.03
C ARG A 308 -5.93 9.65 -0.58
N HIS A 309 -4.87 9.72 0.23
CA HIS A 309 -3.62 9.05 -0.11
C HIS A 309 -3.87 7.54 -0.32
N PRO A 310 -3.32 6.91 -1.39
CA PRO A 310 -3.63 5.51 -1.70
C PRO A 310 -3.36 4.52 -0.55
N ALA A 311 -2.34 4.75 0.28
CA ALA A 311 -2.08 3.93 1.46
C ALA A 311 -3.18 4.06 2.53
N LEU A 312 -3.78 5.25 2.70
CA LEU A 312 -4.91 5.46 3.61
C LEU A 312 -6.14 4.70 3.10
N VAL A 313 -6.38 4.73 1.77
CA VAL A 313 -7.47 3.96 1.15
C VAL A 313 -7.32 2.47 1.44
N LEU A 314 -6.13 1.91 1.22
CA LEU A 314 -5.86 0.51 1.53
C LEU A 314 -6.03 0.19 3.02
N ALA A 315 -5.60 1.09 3.92
CA ALA A 315 -5.79 0.91 5.35
C ALA A 315 -7.28 0.90 5.74
N VAL A 316 -8.13 1.72 5.11
CA VAL A 316 -9.59 1.68 5.31
C VAL A 316 -10.17 0.35 4.85
N LEU A 317 -9.77 -0.11 3.66
CA LEU A 317 -10.25 -1.39 3.14
C LEU A 317 -9.79 -2.56 4.01
N LEU A 318 -8.55 -2.52 4.51
CA LEU A 318 -8.03 -3.51 5.43
C LEU A 318 -8.75 -3.47 6.79
N ARG A 319 -9.14 -2.28 7.30
CA ARG A 319 -9.94 -2.19 8.53
C ARG A 319 -11.29 -2.88 8.34
N ASP A 320 -11.94 -2.71 7.19
CA ASP A 320 -13.35 -3.09 7.02
C ASP A 320 -13.55 -4.46 6.36
N PHE A 321 -12.61 -4.91 5.53
CA PHE A 321 -12.79 -6.05 4.62
C PHE A 321 -11.67 -7.12 4.67
N ASP A 322 -10.73 -7.00 5.61
CA ASP A 322 -9.73 -8.03 5.89
C ASP A 322 -10.41 -9.34 6.32
N ARG A 323 -10.07 -10.45 5.64
CA ARG A 323 -10.58 -11.79 5.98
C ARG A 323 -9.89 -12.35 7.24
N GLY A 324 -8.65 -11.94 7.52
CA GLY A 324 -7.87 -12.35 8.69
C GLY A 324 -7.49 -13.84 8.76
N ARG A 325 -7.72 -14.59 7.68
CA ARG A 325 -7.48 -16.05 7.57
C ARG A 325 -6.72 -16.43 6.31
N ASP A 326 -6.10 -15.44 5.67
CA ASP A 326 -5.33 -15.58 4.45
C ASP A 326 -4.21 -14.54 4.43
N ASP A 327 -3.27 -14.70 3.51
CA ASP A 327 -2.32 -13.64 3.16
C ASP A 327 -3.09 -12.43 2.60
N THR A 328 -2.57 -11.21 2.80
CA THR A 328 -3.20 -9.99 2.28
C THR A 328 -2.18 -9.09 1.60
N GLY A 329 -2.20 -9.14 0.27
CA GLY A 329 -1.48 -8.31 -0.66
C GLY A 329 -2.41 -7.29 -1.29
N ALA A 330 -2.03 -6.03 -1.25
CA ALA A 330 -2.77 -4.98 -1.93
C ALA A 330 -1.83 -3.92 -2.48
N LEU A 331 -2.20 -3.32 -3.61
CA LEU A 331 -1.47 -2.27 -4.28
C LEU A 331 -2.47 -1.22 -4.78
N ALA A 332 -2.25 0.04 -4.44
CA ALA A 332 -3.03 1.16 -4.92
C ALA A 332 -2.10 2.25 -5.45
N VAL A 333 -2.35 2.75 -6.65
CA VAL A 333 -1.49 3.73 -7.32
C VAL A 333 -2.34 4.88 -7.85
N ARG A 334 -1.92 6.11 -7.55
CA ARG A 334 -2.47 7.31 -8.17
C ARG A 334 -1.89 7.44 -9.58
N LEU A 335 -2.76 7.44 -10.59
CA LEU A 335 -2.39 7.57 -11.99
C LEU A 335 -2.19 9.05 -12.31
N GLU A 336 -0.95 9.55 -12.21
CA GLU A 336 -0.64 10.96 -12.49
C GLU A 336 -0.73 11.28 -14.00
N ALA A 337 -1.05 12.53 -14.34
CA ALA A 337 -0.83 13.04 -15.69
C ALA A 337 0.66 13.04 -16.04
N GLN A 338 0.98 13.18 -17.33
CA GLN A 338 2.33 13.51 -17.75
C GLN A 338 2.75 14.82 -17.07
N ARG A 339 3.92 14.83 -16.44
CA ARG A 339 4.52 16.08 -15.96
C ARG A 339 5.21 16.72 -17.16
N ASP A 340 4.76 17.90 -17.58
CA ASP A 340 5.48 18.70 -18.57
C ASP A 340 6.89 18.98 -18.00
N GLN A 341 7.93 18.53 -18.70
CA GLN A 341 9.34 18.75 -18.31
C GLN A 341 9.81 20.20 -18.52
N TYR A 342 8.89 21.16 -18.61
CA TYR A 342 9.20 22.59 -18.73
C TYR A 342 8.69 23.34 -17.49
N HIS A 343 9.48 23.34 -16.42
CA HIS A 343 9.75 24.49 -15.55
C HIS A 343 10.81 24.16 -14.50
#